data_AF-A0A0F3RJ70-F1
#
_entry.id   AF-A0A0F3RJ70-F1
#
_cell.length_a   1.000
_cell.length_b   1.000
_cell.length_c   1.000
_cell.angle_alpha   90.00
_cell.angle_beta   90.00
_cell.angle_gamma   90.00
#
_symmetry.space_group_name_H-M   'P 1'
#
loop_
_entity.id
_entity.type
_entity.pdbx_description
1 polymer ?
#
loop_
_entity_poly.entity_id
_entity_poly.type
_entity_poly.pdbx_seq_one_letter_code
_entity_poly.pdbx_strand_id
1 'polypeptide(L)'
;MFFSDINLDLITSYHAVKKNPNEVNRLLNLYHKNHSKNYYYKIRDNYYSNDPNDITAKFIYLNKYSFRGIYRLNRDGTSAQTFSDKRYLKLHICS
;
A
#
# COMPACT_ATOMS: atom_id res chain seq x y z
N MET A 1 -18.18 -9.79 -12.87
CA MET A 1 -18.40 -8.56 -12.10
C MET A 1 -17.24 -7.62 -12.39
N PHE A 2 -17.51 -6.45 -12.98
CA PHE A 2 -16.48 -5.45 -13.33
C PHE A 2 -16.45 -4.38 -12.22
N PHE A 3 -15.27 -4.15 -11.65
CA PHE A 3 -15.02 -3.03 -10.75
C PHE A 3 -14.32 -1.94 -11.56
N SER A 4 -14.98 -0.81 -11.76
CA SER A 4 -14.39 0.38 -12.36
C SER A 4 -14.31 1.48 -11.31
N ASP A 5 -13.10 1.90 -11.00
CA ASP A 5 -12.75 3.06 -10.21
C ASP A 5 -11.72 3.88 -11.00
N ILE A 6 -11.70 5.20 -10.82
CA ILE A 6 -10.70 6.05 -11.47
C ILE A 6 -9.29 5.83 -10.90
N ASN A 7 -9.20 5.27 -9.70
CA ASN A 7 -7.95 4.96 -9.03
C ASN A 7 -7.37 3.63 -9.53
N LEU A 8 -6.42 3.74 -10.47
CA LEU A 8 -5.73 2.60 -11.06
C LEU A 8 -5.03 1.72 -10.01
N ASP A 9 -4.47 2.32 -8.95
CA ASP A 9 -3.81 1.58 -7.87
C ASP A 9 -4.81 0.71 -7.09
N LEU A 10 -6.05 1.18 -6.93
CA LEU A 10 -7.11 0.44 -6.26
C LEU A 10 -7.55 -0.77 -7.10
N ILE A 11 -7.78 -0.56 -8.41
CA ILE A 11 -8.12 -1.64 -9.34
C ILE A 11 -6.97 -2.67 -9.38
N THR A 12 -5.74 -2.21 -9.52
CA THR A 12 -4.54 -3.06 -9.55
C THR A 12 -4.45 -3.89 -8.27
N SER A 13 -4.70 -3.24 -7.11
CA SER A 13 -4.72 -3.89 -5.81
C SER A 13 -5.74 -5.02 -5.73
N TYR A 14 -6.96 -4.77 -6.22
CA TYR A 14 -8.01 -5.79 -6.23
C TYR A 14 -7.61 -7.01 -7.08
N HIS A 15 -7.07 -6.79 -8.29
CA HIS A 15 -6.64 -7.87 -9.17
C HIS A 15 -5.45 -8.66 -8.62
N ALA A 16 -4.46 -7.99 -8.05
CA ALA A 16 -3.26 -8.64 -7.52
C ALA A 16 -3.56 -9.48 -6.28
N VAL A 17 -4.36 -8.97 -5.34
CA VAL A 17 -4.80 -9.77 -4.17
C VAL A 17 -5.58 -11.00 -4.62
N LYS A 18 -6.43 -10.87 -5.64
CA LYS A 18 -7.19 -12.01 -6.17
C LYS A 18 -6.30 -13.05 -6.86
N LYS A 19 -5.27 -12.60 -7.59
CA LYS A 19 -4.42 -13.48 -8.40
C LYS A 19 -3.30 -14.15 -7.58
N ASN A 20 -2.60 -13.36 -6.76
CA ASN A 20 -1.37 -13.78 -6.07
C ASN A 20 -1.36 -13.31 -4.60
N PRO A 21 -2.34 -13.70 -3.76
CA PRO A 21 -2.44 -13.21 -2.39
C PRO A 21 -1.19 -13.48 -1.55
N ASN A 22 -0.54 -14.63 -1.76
CA ASN A 22 0.66 -15.03 -1.03
C ASN A 22 1.84 -14.09 -1.31
N GLU A 23 2.01 -13.64 -2.55
CA GLU A 23 3.11 -12.77 -2.93
C GLU A 23 2.92 -11.35 -2.38
N VAL A 24 1.70 -10.83 -2.47
CA VAL A 24 1.37 -9.54 -1.84
C VAL A 24 1.57 -9.63 -0.32
N ASN A 25 1.20 -10.74 0.33
CA ASN A 25 1.42 -10.96 1.76
C ASN A 25 2.92 -11.02 2.12
N ARG A 26 3.75 -11.67 1.28
CA ARG A 26 5.21 -11.72 1.45
C ARG A 26 5.81 -10.30 1.43
N LEU A 27 5.41 -9.49 0.46
CA LEU A 27 5.86 -8.11 0.31
C LEU A 27 5.38 -7.21 1.47
N LEU A 28 4.13 -7.38 1.92
CA LEU A 28 3.62 -6.66 3.09
C LEU A 28 4.39 -6.99 4.35
N ASN A 29 4.73 -8.26 4.57
CA ASN A 29 5.58 -8.65 5.70
C ASN A 29 6.97 -8.01 5.61
N LEU A 30 7.54 -7.86 4.42
CA LEU A 30 8.80 -7.15 4.22
C LEU A 30 8.68 -5.66 4.58
N TYR A 31 7.63 -4.98 4.11
CA TYR A 31 7.39 -3.58 4.47
C TYR A 31 7.13 -3.39 5.96
N HIS A 32 6.41 -4.33 6.59
CA HIS A 32 6.12 -4.33 8.01
C HIS A 32 7.38 -4.50 8.86
N LYS A 33 8.27 -5.44 8.50
CA LYS A 33 9.53 -5.67 9.22
C LYS A 33 10.45 -4.45 9.20
N ASN A 34 10.46 -3.70 8.10
CA ASN A 34 11.27 -2.49 7.94
C ASN A 34 10.55 -1.21 8.41
N HIS A 35 9.36 -1.35 9.00
CA HIS A 35 8.49 -0.21 9.28
C HIS A 35 9.14 0.79 10.24
N SER A 36 9.25 2.02 9.77
CA SER A 36 9.61 3.20 10.56
C SER A 36 9.03 4.43 9.87
N LYS A 37 8.97 5.56 10.57
CA LYS A 37 8.54 6.83 9.97
C LYS A 37 9.39 7.19 8.73
N ASN A 38 10.70 7.02 8.80
CA ASN A 38 11.62 7.29 7.69
C ASN A 38 11.35 6.32 6.52
N TYR A 39 11.13 5.04 6.82
CA TYR A 39 10.82 4.05 5.80
C TYR A 39 9.47 4.31 5.12
N TYR A 40 8.45 4.74 5.87
CA TYR A 40 7.16 5.14 5.32
C TYR A 40 7.29 6.23 4.27
N TYR A 41 8.00 7.32 4.58
CA TYR A 41 8.20 8.41 3.61
C TYR A 41 9.08 7.99 2.43
N LYS A 42 10.09 7.13 2.65
CA LYS A 42 10.89 6.55 1.58
C LYS A 42 10.03 5.75 0.59
N ILE A 43 9.16 4.88 1.08
CA ILE A 43 8.26 4.07 0.22
C ILE A 43 7.22 4.95 -0.46
N ARG A 44 6.69 5.97 0.21
CA ARG A 44 5.71 6.90 -0.34
C ARG A 44 6.28 7.66 -1.56
N ASP A 45 7.46 8.25 -1.40
CA ASP A 45 7.98 9.25 -2.33
C ASP A 45 8.99 8.70 -3.35
N ASN A 46 9.75 7.64 -3.00
CA ASN A 46 10.91 7.20 -3.78
C ASN A 46 10.83 5.75 -4.28
N TYR A 47 9.66 5.11 -4.24
CA TYR A 47 9.50 3.73 -4.68
C TYR A 47 8.51 3.64 -5.85
N TYR A 48 9.04 3.30 -7.02
CA TYR A 48 8.28 3.05 -8.25
C TYR A 48 8.55 1.60 -8.70
N SER A 49 7.47 0.84 -8.92
CA SER A 49 7.52 -0.52 -9.46
C SER A 49 6.38 -0.67 -10.46
N ASN A 50 6.62 -1.42 -11.53
CA ASN A 50 5.58 -1.82 -12.49
C ASN A 50 4.98 -3.18 -12.16
N ASP A 51 5.45 -3.87 -11.10
CA ASP A 51 4.87 -5.13 -10.65
C ASP A 51 3.56 -4.87 -9.90
N PRO A 52 2.42 -5.44 -10.36
CA PRO A 52 1.14 -5.33 -9.67
C PRO A 52 1.19 -5.73 -8.20
N ASN A 53 1.98 -6.74 -7.83
CA ASN A 53 2.06 -7.20 -6.44
C ASN A 53 2.75 -6.16 -5.54
N ASP A 54 3.81 -5.52 -6.05
CA ASP A 54 4.51 -4.43 -5.37
C ASP A 54 3.62 -3.19 -5.21
N ILE A 55 2.95 -2.78 -6.29
CA ILE A 55 2.01 -1.64 -6.28
C ILE A 55 0.95 -1.88 -5.20
N THR A 56 0.39 -3.09 -5.16
CA THR A 56 -0.64 -3.49 -4.21
C THR A 56 -0.13 -3.50 -2.77
N ALA A 57 1.03 -4.13 -2.53
CA ALA A 57 1.61 -4.20 -1.21
C ALA A 57 1.99 -2.80 -0.70
N LYS A 58 2.54 -1.93 -1.56
CA LYS A 58 2.80 -0.52 -1.25
C LYS A 58 1.51 0.21 -0.91
N PHE A 59 0.47 0.07 -1.74
CA PHE A 59 -0.81 0.73 -1.54
C PHE A 59 -1.44 0.34 -0.20
N ILE A 60 -1.50 -0.95 0.12
CA ILE A 60 -2.03 -1.45 1.40
C ILE A 60 -1.17 -0.96 2.57
N TYR A 61 0.16 -1.05 2.47
CA TYR A 61 1.08 -0.59 3.51
C TYR A 61 0.88 0.90 3.81
N LEU A 62 0.92 1.76 2.79
CA LEU A 62 0.74 3.19 2.96
C LEU A 62 -0.60 3.49 3.60
N ASN A 63 -1.70 2.97 3.06
CA ASN A 63 -3.03 3.18 3.64
C ASN A 63 -3.12 2.72 5.10
N LYS A 64 -2.55 1.58 5.47
CA LYS A 64 -2.60 1.09 6.86
C LYS A 64 -1.86 2.01 7.84
N TYR A 65 -0.71 2.52 7.44
CA TYR A 65 0.13 3.39 8.27
C TYR A 65 -0.12 4.89 8.04
N SER A 66 -1.10 5.25 7.22
CA SER A 66 -1.55 6.62 7.03
C SER A 66 -2.46 7.08 8.18
N PHE A 67 -2.41 8.37 8.48
CA PHE A 67 -3.33 9.00 9.42
C PHE A 67 -4.78 8.72 9.02
N ARG A 68 -5.53 8.08 9.94
CA ARG A 68 -6.94 7.65 9.73
C ARG A 68 -7.17 6.71 8.55
N GLY A 69 -6.12 6.12 7.96
CA GLY A 69 -6.25 5.21 6.83
C GLY A 69 -6.69 5.87 5.52
N ILE A 70 -6.42 7.17 5.36
CA ILE A 70 -6.90 7.96 4.23
C ILE A 70 -5.91 7.87 3.06
N TYR A 71 -6.41 7.48 1.89
CA TYR A 71 -5.73 7.72 0.62
C TYR A 71 -6.03 9.14 0.12
N ARG A 72 -5.00 9.96 -0.13
CA ARG A 72 -5.17 11.32 -0.66
C ARG A 72 -4.03 11.68 -1.59
N LEU A 73 -4.35 12.31 -2.70
CA LEU A 73 -3.41 12.91 -3.64
C LEU A 73 -3.56 14.44 -3.63
N ASN A 74 -2.46 15.13 -3.91
CA ASN A 74 -2.45 16.55 -4.22
C ASN A 74 -2.89 16.75 -5.68
N ARG A 75 -3.14 18.01 -6.07
CA ARG A 75 -3.56 18.35 -7.44
C ARG A 75 -2.53 17.98 -8.51
N ASP A 76 -1.26 17.90 -8.13
CA ASP A 76 -0.14 17.48 -8.98
C ASP A 76 0.03 15.96 -9.06
N GLY A 77 -0.84 15.17 -8.42
CA GLY A 77 -0.78 13.72 -8.37
C GLY A 77 0.16 13.14 -7.31
N THR A 78 0.86 13.96 -6.53
CA THR A 78 1.73 13.49 -5.45
C THR A 78 0.93 13.03 -4.23
N SER A 79 1.48 12.08 -3.45
CA SER A 79 0.77 11.56 -2.28
C SER A 79 0.73 12.59 -1.14
N ALA A 80 -0.47 12.90 -0.67
CA ALA A 80 -0.71 13.85 0.42
C ALA A 80 -0.86 13.17 1.80
N GLN A 81 -0.60 11.86 1.87
CA GLN A 81 -0.78 11.05 3.06
C GLN A 81 0.28 11.35 4.12
N THR A 82 -0.11 11.33 5.40
CA THR A 82 0.78 11.53 6.54
C THR A 82 0.92 10.26 7.37
N PHE A 83 2.11 10.05 7.94
CA PHE A 83 2.41 8.90 8.79
C PHE A 83 1.56 8.87 10.06
N SER A 84 1.16 7.67 10.50
CA SER A 84 0.50 7.38 11.75
C SER A 84 1.32 6.37 12.55
N ASP A 85 1.54 6.62 13.84
CA ASP A 85 2.29 5.72 14.75
C ASP A 85 1.44 4.50 15.20
N LYS A 86 0.56 4.01 14.33
CA LYS A 86 -0.22 2.81 14.60
C LYS A 86 0.70 1.60 14.54
N ARG A 87 0.83 0.90 15.65
CA ARG A 87 1.60 -0.34 15.75
C ARG A 87 0.68 -1.54 15.54
N TYR A 88 0.69 -2.04 14.32
CA TYR A 88 0.04 -3.32 14.01
C TYR A 88 0.96 -4.46 14.47
N LEU A 89 0.42 -5.46 15.17
CA LEU A 89 1.17 -6.67 15.56
C LEU A 89 1.61 -7.49 14.35
N LYS A 90 0.83 -7.44 13.28
CA LYS A 90 0.94 -8.25 12.07
C LYS A 90 0.26 -7.53 10.89
N LEU A 91 0.84 -7.63 9.70
CA LEU A 91 0.29 -7.06 8.47
C LEU A 91 0.05 -8.19 7.45
N HIS A 92 -1.17 -8.71 7.40
CA HIS A 92 -1.55 -9.80 6.49
C HIS A 92 -2.89 -9.53 5.83
N ILE A 93 -3.06 -10.08 4.62
CA ILE A 93 -4.30 -9.96 3.82
C ILE A 93 -5.22 -11.17 3.99
N CYS A 94 -4.70 -12.28 4.54
CA CYS A 94 -5.47 -13.47 4.90
C CYS A 94 -5.19 -13.87 6.36
N SER A 95 -6.25 -14.21 7.07
CA SER A 95 -6.28 -14.88 8.38
C SER A 95 -5.93 -16.36 8.29
#